data_AF-A0A0W0YWD8-F1
#
_entry.id   AF-A0A0W0YWD8-F1
#
_cell.length_a   1.000
_cell.length_b   1.000
_cell.length_c   1.000
_cell.angle_alpha   90.00
_cell.angle_beta   90.00
_cell.angle_gamma   90.00
#
_symmetry.space_group_name_H-M   'P 1'
#
loop_
_entity.id
_entity.type
_entity.pdbx_description
1 polymer ?
#
loop_
_entity_poly.entity_id
_entity_poly.type
_entity_poly.pdbx_seq_one_letter_code
_entity_poly.pdbx_strand_id
1 'polypeptide(L)'
;MTTNFKLPVLSPTKKTKMLRYARRILQAQHTIMVERQKNILHYTLQDQEQHVSMAHYPKGDRIDHQTGAQYFYHCHRENFDSMEHGHFHCFLRDKGIPERIKPTPLPDWDKNMNNPMTHIVAIALNCYGQPIRLFTVNRWVSQEVWYDARHVPGFVSRYKMTLKDPYWQILDQWVEGMLHLFAPQIAWLHQQRDNILEQYKKTHPGQNAYESHDLEEVSQIAIDLQAQIQWLLESDMEPVARHDKPQSAHFP
;
A
#
# COMPACT_ATOMS: atom_id res chain seq x y z
N MET A 1 -16.78 1.20 -10.11
CA MET A 1 -16.25 0.17 -11.02
C MET A 1 -15.95 -1.08 -10.19
N THR A 2 -16.49 -2.24 -10.56
CA THR A 2 -16.18 -3.51 -9.87
C THR A 2 -14.74 -3.90 -10.20
N THR A 3 -13.86 -3.92 -9.21
CA THR A 3 -12.47 -4.36 -9.39
C THR A 3 -12.45 -5.87 -9.65
N ASN A 4 -11.77 -6.32 -10.71
CA ASN A 4 -11.62 -7.76 -11.01
C ASN A 4 -10.53 -8.43 -10.15
N PHE A 5 -10.25 -7.87 -8.98
CA PHE A 5 -9.25 -8.41 -8.07
C PHE A 5 -9.84 -9.58 -7.28
N LYS A 6 -9.07 -10.66 -7.15
CA LYS A 6 -9.40 -11.79 -6.29
C LYS A 6 -8.22 -12.05 -5.36
N LEU A 7 -8.52 -12.22 -4.07
CA LEU A 7 -7.53 -12.59 -3.09
C LEU A 7 -6.94 -13.98 -3.44
N PRO A 8 -5.61 -14.14 -3.40
CA PRO A 8 -4.96 -15.39 -3.82
C PRO A 8 -5.10 -16.48 -2.75
N VAL A 9 -4.95 -17.75 -3.13
CA VAL A 9 -4.72 -18.81 -2.14
C VAL A 9 -3.31 -18.66 -1.56
N LEU A 10 -3.19 -18.64 -0.23
CA LEU A 10 -1.91 -18.47 0.46
C LEU A 10 -1.31 -19.81 0.89
N SER A 11 0.01 -19.92 0.86
CA SER A 11 0.69 -20.98 1.59
C SER A 11 0.62 -20.71 3.11
N PRO A 12 0.67 -21.77 3.95
CA PRO A 12 0.66 -21.60 5.41
C PRO A 12 1.71 -20.61 5.91
N THR A 13 2.93 -20.65 5.35
CA THR A 13 4.02 -19.71 5.71
C THR A 13 3.67 -18.26 5.38
N LYS A 14 3.09 -18.00 4.20
CA LYS A 14 2.67 -16.64 3.80
C LYS A 14 1.55 -16.14 4.69
N LYS A 15 0.55 -16.97 4.98
CA LYS A 15 -0.55 -16.67 5.89
C LYS A 15 -0.06 -16.32 7.29
N THR A 16 0.78 -17.16 7.90
CA THR A 16 1.38 -16.90 9.22
C THR A 16 2.17 -15.59 9.24
N LYS A 17 2.92 -15.31 8.17
CA LYS A 17 3.64 -14.04 8.03
C LYS A 17 2.65 -12.85 7.99
N MET A 18 1.58 -12.93 7.20
CA MET A 18 0.58 -11.86 7.09
C MET A 18 -0.21 -11.66 8.40
N LEU A 19 -0.58 -12.74 9.10
CA LEU A 19 -1.23 -12.67 10.42
C LEU A 19 -0.36 -11.97 11.46
N ARG A 20 0.97 -12.16 11.42
CA ARG A 20 1.89 -11.40 12.29
C ARG A 20 1.84 -9.90 12.00
N TYR A 21 1.71 -9.50 10.73
CA TYR A 21 1.57 -8.08 10.38
C TYR A 21 0.19 -7.52 10.73
N ALA A 22 -0.88 -8.29 10.55
CA ALA A 22 -2.20 -7.94 11.06
C ALA A 22 -2.16 -7.66 12.56
N ARG A 23 -1.52 -8.55 13.35
CA ARG A 23 -1.32 -8.31 14.79
C ARG A 23 -0.54 -7.03 15.07
N ARG A 24 0.55 -6.76 14.33
CA ARG A 24 1.33 -5.52 14.49
C ARG A 24 0.51 -4.26 14.20
N ILE A 25 -0.30 -4.28 13.14
CA ILE A 25 -1.21 -3.16 12.81
C ILE A 25 -2.18 -2.91 13.96
N LEU A 26 -2.86 -3.95 14.43
CA LEU A 26 -3.84 -3.85 15.51
C LEU A 26 -3.18 -3.39 16.82
N GLN A 27 -1.98 -3.88 17.14
CA GLN A 27 -1.20 -3.43 18.29
C GLN A 27 -0.83 -1.94 18.18
N ALA A 28 -0.36 -1.49 17.02
CA ALA A 28 -0.05 -0.08 16.80
C ALA A 28 -1.29 0.81 16.94
N GLN A 29 -2.42 0.41 16.33
CA GLN A 29 -3.70 1.14 16.48
C GLN A 29 -4.16 1.18 17.94
N HIS A 30 -4.07 0.05 18.66
CA HIS A 30 -4.42 -0.02 20.07
C HIS A 30 -3.54 0.89 20.93
N THR A 31 -2.21 0.84 20.77
CA THR A 31 -1.28 1.71 21.52
C THR A 31 -1.55 3.19 21.24
N ILE A 32 -1.79 3.57 19.98
CA ILE A 32 -2.15 4.96 19.62
C ILE A 32 -3.47 5.37 20.30
N MET A 33 -4.48 4.50 20.26
CA MET A 33 -5.79 4.78 20.83
C MET A 33 -5.79 4.85 22.34
N VAL A 34 -5.18 3.87 23.02
CA VAL A 34 -5.28 3.72 24.48
C VAL A 34 -4.19 4.52 25.20
N GLU A 35 -2.95 4.42 24.76
CA GLU A 35 -1.83 5.05 25.47
C GLU A 35 -1.64 6.51 25.06
N ARG A 36 -1.96 6.85 23.80
CA ARG A 36 -1.81 8.22 23.28
C ARG A 36 -3.13 8.99 23.18
N GLN A 37 -4.28 8.33 23.37
CA GLN A 37 -5.62 8.93 23.25
C GLN A 37 -5.83 9.64 21.90
N LYS A 38 -5.31 9.03 20.83
CA LYS A 38 -5.36 9.55 19.45
C LYS A 38 -5.86 8.48 18.49
N ASN A 39 -6.22 8.87 17.27
CA ASN A 39 -6.25 7.93 16.14
C ASN A 39 -4.95 8.05 15.34
N ILE A 40 -4.75 7.19 14.33
CA ILE A 40 -3.53 7.21 13.48
C ILE A 40 -3.29 8.59 12.86
N LEU A 41 -4.36 9.31 12.48
CA LEU A 41 -4.30 10.61 11.85
C LEU A 41 -3.76 11.68 12.81
N HIS A 42 -4.41 11.84 13.96
CA HIS A 42 -3.96 12.77 15.01
C HIS A 42 -2.55 12.44 15.50
N TYR A 43 -2.21 11.15 15.54
CA TYR A 43 -0.87 10.69 15.89
C TYR A 43 0.19 11.15 14.87
N THR A 44 -0.08 10.97 13.58
CA THR A 44 0.79 11.38 12.47
C THR A 44 0.97 12.89 12.41
N LEU A 45 -0.08 13.66 12.72
CA LEU A 45 -0.09 15.12 12.61
C LEU A 45 0.44 15.84 13.86
N GLN A 46 0.80 15.12 14.94
CA GLN A 46 1.34 15.66 16.20
C GLN A 46 0.56 16.88 16.75
N ASP A 47 -0.77 16.82 16.73
CA ASP A 47 -1.66 17.89 17.23
C ASP A 47 -1.52 19.25 16.51
N GLN A 48 -0.98 19.27 15.29
CA GLN A 48 -0.98 20.48 14.46
C GLN A 48 -2.42 20.82 14.04
N GLU A 49 -3.00 21.86 14.66
CA GLU A 49 -4.38 22.33 14.41
C GLU A 49 -4.58 22.89 12.99
N GLN A 50 -3.52 23.40 12.36
CA GLN A 50 -3.55 23.92 10.99
C GLN A 50 -2.84 22.96 10.05
N HIS A 51 -3.62 22.12 9.37
CA HIS A 51 -3.15 21.27 8.29
C HIS A 51 -2.80 22.15 7.07
N VAL A 52 -1.51 22.21 6.74
CA VAL A 52 -1.07 22.88 5.52
C VAL A 52 -1.15 21.88 4.38
N SER A 53 -2.02 22.13 3.41
CA SER A 53 -2.15 21.31 2.20
C SER A 53 -0.78 21.06 1.58
N MET A 54 -0.50 19.82 1.19
CA MET A 54 0.79 19.37 0.61
C MET A 54 2.00 19.36 1.58
N ALA A 55 1.83 19.68 2.87
CA ALA A 55 2.90 19.49 3.84
C ALA A 55 3.10 18.00 4.15
N HIS A 56 4.37 17.61 4.30
CA HIS A 56 4.75 16.24 4.62
C HIS A 56 4.86 16.02 6.13
N TYR A 57 4.33 14.88 6.59
CA TYR A 57 4.38 14.43 7.97
C TYR A 57 4.96 13.01 8.06
N PRO A 58 5.98 12.76 8.91
CA PRO A 58 6.72 13.75 9.68
C PRO A 58 7.49 14.74 8.80
N LYS A 59 7.86 15.90 9.35
CA LYS A 59 8.69 16.88 8.65
C LYS A 59 10.02 16.24 8.22
N GLY A 60 10.34 16.36 6.93
CA GLY A 60 11.57 15.77 6.35
C GLY A 60 11.42 14.31 5.94
N ASP A 61 10.18 13.80 5.88
CA ASP A 61 9.82 12.42 5.61
C ASP A 61 10.35 11.44 6.67
N ARG A 62 9.74 10.26 6.74
CA ARG A 62 10.27 9.16 7.53
C ARG A 62 11.16 8.30 6.64
N ILE A 63 12.48 8.45 6.77
CA ILE A 63 13.46 7.72 5.94
C ILE A 63 14.32 6.80 6.80
N ASP A 64 14.30 5.51 6.50
CA ASP A 64 15.27 4.53 7.00
C ASP A 64 16.38 4.32 5.97
N HIS A 65 17.50 5.03 6.14
CA HIS A 65 18.64 4.94 5.24
C HIS A 65 19.34 3.57 5.23
N GLN A 66 19.11 2.72 6.25
CA GLN A 66 19.71 1.40 6.32
C GLN A 66 18.97 0.41 5.43
N THR A 67 17.64 0.47 5.40
CA THR A 67 16.79 -0.45 4.62
C THR A 67 16.32 0.15 3.29
N GLY A 68 16.38 1.47 3.16
CA GLY A 68 15.81 2.23 2.06
C GLY A 68 14.29 2.45 2.17
N ALA A 69 13.63 2.03 3.24
CA ALA A 69 12.20 2.28 3.41
C ALA A 69 11.94 3.77 3.68
N GLN A 70 10.94 4.34 3.01
CA GLN A 70 10.56 5.74 3.19
C GLN A 70 9.04 5.89 3.15
N TYR A 71 8.48 6.70 4.03
CA TYR A 71 7.11 7.18 3.87
C TYR A 71 6.95 8.61 4.34
N PHE A 72 5.91 9.27 3.84
CA PHE A 72 5.37 10.49 4.42
C PHE A 72 3.84 10.49 4.26
N TYR A 73 3.16 11.25 5.10
CA TYR A 73 1.73 11.55 4.99
C TYR A 73 1.55 12.98 4.52
N HIS A 74 0.57 13.22 3.65
CA HIS A 74 0.07 14.57 3.38
C HIS A 74 -1.45 14.62 3.31
N CYS A 75 -1.99 15.79 3.58
CA CYS A 75 -3.43 16.05 3.45
C CYS A 75 -3.71 16.82 2.17
N HIS A 76 -4.83 16.49 1.56
CA HIS A 76 -5.45 17.32 0.53
C HIS A 76 -6.53 18.17 1.21
N ARG A 77 -7.04 19.22 0.55
CA ARG A 77 -8.34 19.77 0.98
C ARG A 77 -9.37 18.65 0.89
N GLU A 78 -10.24 18.53 1.89
CA GLU A 78 -11.22 17.43 1.97
C GLU A 78 -11.94 17.27 0.64
N ASN A 79 -11.75 16.11 0.02
CA ASN A 79 -12.51 15.71 -1.15
C ASN A 79 -13.73 14.92 -0.67
N PHE A 80 -14.88 15.59 -0.58
CA PHE A 80 -16.11 14.98 -0.10
C PHE A 80 -16.58 13.81 -0.98
N ASP A 81 -16.15 13.73 -2.24
CA ASP A 81 -16.51 12.64 -3.15
C ASP A 81 -15.75 11.35 -2.82
N SER A 82 -14.49 11.44 -2.38
CA SER A 82 -13.66 10.26 -2.03
C SER A 82 -13.69 9.93 -0.54
N MET A 83 -14.25 10.82 0.30
CA MET A 83 -14.15 10.78 1.77
C MET A 83 -12.70 10.71 2.28
N GLU A 84 -11.73 11.07 1.44
CA GLU A 84 -10.32 11.03 1.76
C GLU A 84 -9.92 12.33 2.47
N HIS A 85 -9.26 12.17 3.62
CA HIS A 85 -8.61 13.26 4.32
C HIS A 85 -7.18 13.48 3.83
N GLY A 86 -6.47 12.38 3.59
CA GLY A 86 -5.11 12.39 3.06
C GLY A 86 -4.54 10.99 3.02
N HIS A 87 -3.30 10.87 2.59
CA HIS A 87 -2.68 9.58 2.36
C HIS A 87 -1.20 9.55 2.70
N PHE A 88 -0.74 8.36 3.06
CA PHE A 88 0.69 8.06 3.09
C PHE A 88 1.16 7.76 1.69
N HIS A 89 2.26 8.35 1.24
CA HIS A 89 3.05 7.78 0.15
C HIS A 89 4.17 6.92 0.75
N CYS A 90 4.32 5.70 0.23
CA CYS A 90 5.36 4.77 0.63
C CYS A 90 6.33 4.54 -0.54
N PHE A 91 7.62 4.59 -0.26
CA PHE A 91 8.70 4.47 -1.24
C PHE A 91 9.77 3.48 -0.79
N LEU A 92 10.44 2.87 -1.76
CA LEU A 92 11.68 2.15 -1.54
C LEU A 92 12.82 2.86 -2.26
N ARG A 93 13.82 3.27 -1.50
CA ARG A 93 15.04 3.90 -1.98
C ARG A 93 16.01 2.87 -2.56
N ASP A 94 16.92 3.34 -3.41
CA ASP A 94 18.00 2.57 -4.03
C ASP A 94 18.67 1.50 -3.14
N LYS A 95 18.99 1.82 -1.88
CA LYS A 95 19.58 0.88 -0.91
C LYS A 95 18.72 -0.36 -0.63
N GLY A 96 17.41 -0.25 -0.77
CA GLY A 96 16.46 -1.36 -0.64
C GLY A 96 16.31 -2.18 -1.92
N ILE A 97 16.86 -1.71 -3.04
CA ILE A 97 16.72 -2.32 -4.37
C ILE A 97 17.99 -3.13 -4.69
N PRO A 98 17.88 -4.45 -4.94
CA PRO A 98 19.03 -5.26 -5.36
C PRO A 98 19.67 -4.73 -6.66
N GLU A 99 21.01 -4.63 -6.69
CA GLU A 99 21.77 -4.07 -7.84
C GLU A 99 21.48 -4.75 -9.19
N ARG A 100 21.09 -6.03 -9.17
CA ARG A 100 20.70 -6.82 -10.35
C ARG A 100 19.37 -6.38 -10.96
N ILE A 101 18.54 -5.66 -10.21
CA ILE A 101 17.25 -5.15 -10.67
C ILE A 101 17.51 -3.74 -11.22
N LYS A 102 17.33 -3.59 -12.54
CA LYS A 102 17.52 -2.31 -13.22
C LYS A 102 16.16 -1.60 -13.42
N PRO A 103 16.15 -0.26 -13.48
CA PRO A 103 14.94 0.49 -13.82
C PRO A 103 14.36 0.05 -15.17
N THR A 104 13.07 0.35 -15.38
CA THR A 104 12.45 0.19 -16.70
C THR A 104 13.22 1.04 -17.72
N PRO A 105 13.57 0.49 -18.90
CA PRO A 105 14.43 1.17 -19.88
C PRO A 105 13.66 2.24 -20.66
N LEU A 106 13.32 3.32 -19.98
CA LEU A 106 12.72 4.52 -20.57
C LEU A 106 13.81 5.41 -21.17
N PRO A 107 13.55 6.19 -22.24
CA PRO A 107 14.55 7.12 -22.77
C PRO A 107 15.13 8.10 -21.75
N ASP A 108 14.32 8.47 -20.75
CA ASP A 108 14.63 9.39 -19.66
C ASP A 108 14.59 8.68 -18.28
N TRP A 109 14.99 7.41 -18.22
CA TRP A 109 14.91 6.58 -17.02
C TRP A 109 15.67 7.15 -15.81
N ASP A 110 16.73 7.92 -16.05
CA ASP A 110 17.64 8.51 -15.06
C ASP A 110 17.25 9.93 -14.61
N LYS A 111 16.13 10.48 -15.13
CA LYS A 111 15.65 11.82 -14.83
C LYS A 111 15.61 12.15 -13.32
N ASN A 112 15.24 11.18 -12.48
CA ASN A 112 15.07 11.35 -11.03
C ASN A 112 16.20 10.69 -10.22
N MET A 113 17.39 10.48 -10.80
CA MET A 113 18.50 9.77 -10.15
C MET A 113 19.23 10.59 -9.07
N ASN A 114 18.97 11.89 -8.97
CA ASN A 114 19.48 12.74 -7.88
C ASN A 114 18.88 12.38 -6.51
N ASN A 115 17.68 11.78 -6.49
CA ASN A 115 16.98 11.37 -5.29
C ASN A 115 16.28 10.01 -5.53
N PRO A 116 17.05 8.91 -5.73
CA PRO A 116 16.51 7.69 -6.33
C PRO A 116 15.62 6.92 -5.35
N MET A 117 14.34 6.81 -5.70
CA MET A 117 13.30 6.07 -4.97
C MET A 117 12.23 5.58 -5.93
N THR A 118 11.58 4.45 -5.62
CA THR A 118 10.39 3.95 -6.34
C THR A 118 9.17 3.99 -5.45
N HIS A 119 8.04 4.42 -5.99
CA HIS A 119 6.78 4.47 -5.27
C HIS A 119 6.20 3.06 -5.16
N ILE A 120 5.92 2.63 -3.93
CA ILE A 120 5.35 1.32 -3.63
C ILE A 120 3.82 1.39 -3.65
N VAL A 121 3.23 2.32 -2.91
CA VAL A 121 1.77 2.53 -2.89
C VAL A 121 1.46 3.78 -2.06
N ALA A 122 0.32 4.39 -2.33
CA ALA A 122 -0.31 5.33 -1.44
C ALA A 122 -1.39 4.65 -0.58
N ILE A 123 -1.45 4.98 0.72
CA ILE A 123 -2.45 4.47 1.67
C ILE A 123 -3.36 5.62 2.07
N ALA A 124 -4.57 5.68 1.51
CA ALA A 124 -5.53 6.74 1.80
C ALA A 124 -6.33 6.46 3.07
N LEU A 125 -6.52 7.52 3.86
CA LEU A 125 -7.28 7.52 5.10
C LEU A 125 -8.50 8.42 4.99
N ASN A 126 -9.59 8.01 5.63
CA ASN A 126 -10.71 8.92 5.91
C ASN A 126 -10.43 9.83 7.13
N CYS A 127 -11.34 10.75 7.43
CA CYS A 127 -11.24 11.68 8.56
C CYS A 127 -11.20 10.99 9.94
N TYR A 128 -11.64 9.74 10.04
CA TYR A 128 -11.54 8.92 11.26
C TYR A 128 -10.18 8.21 11.39
N GLY A 129 -9.29 8.34 10.40
CA GLY A 129 -8.01 7.66 10.34
C GLY A 129 -8.11 6.18 9.94
N GLN A 130 -9.22 5.76 9.31
CA GLN A 130 -9.37 4.40 8.80
C GLN A 130 -8.78 4.30 7.39
N PRO A 131 -8.00 3.26 7.07
CA PRO A 131 -7.53 3.03 5.72
C PRO A 131 -8.68 2.59 4.81
N ILE A 132 -8.91 3.33 3.72
CA ILE A 132 -10.09 3.15 2.85
C ILE A 132 -9.74 2.67 1.43
N ARG A 133 -8.56 3.02 0.92
CA ARG A 133 -8.11 2.60 -0.41
C ARG A 133 -6.59 2.63 -0.53
N LEU A 134 -6.09 1.88 -1.50
CA LEU A 134 -4.70 1.90 -1.96
C LEU A 134 -4.67 2.36 -3.41
N PHE A 135 -3.64 3.12 -3.79
CA PHE A 135 -3.48 3.56 -5.17
C PHE A 135 -2.02 3.78 -5.57
N THR A 136 -1.77 3.79 -6.88
CA THR A 136 -0.48 4.16 -7.48
C THR A 136 -0.64 5.48 -8.21
N VAL A 137 0.38 6.32 -8.14
CA VAL A 137 0.46 7.56 -8.92
C VAL A 137 1.44 7.39 -10.08
N ASN A 138 1.46 8.37 -10.98
CA ASN A 138 2.38 8.41 -12.10
C ASN A 138 3.75 8.99 -11.69
N ARG A 139 4.79 8.77 -12.51
CA ARG A 139 6.17 9.19 -12.27
C ARG A 139 6.29 10.70 -12.09
N TRP A 140 5.51 11.49 -12.81
CA TRP A 140 5.51 12.95 -12.65
C TRP A 140 4.98 13.39 -11.27
N VAL A 141 4.11 12.60 -10.63
CA VAL A 141 3.58 12.85 -9.29
C VAL A 141 4.60 12.41 -8.23
N SER A 142 5.09 11.17 -8.34
CA SER A 142 5.97 10.55 -7.34
C SER A 142 7.43 10.96 -7.46
N GLN A 143 7.82 11.58 -8.59
CA GLN A 143 9.21 11.86 -8.96
C GLN A 143 10.11 10.62 -8.82
N GLU A 144 9.56 9.44 -9.13
CA GLU A 144 10.21 8.17 -8.89
C GLU A 144 11.18 7.75 -10.00
N VAL A 145 12.06 6.81 -9.68
CA VAL A 145 12.70 5.93 -10.67
C VAL A 145 11.73 4.79 -10.95
N TRP A 146 11.35 4.63 -12.21
CA TRP A 146 10.31 3.68 -12.58
C TRP A 146 10.83 2.24 -12.61
N TYR A 147 10.11 1.34 -11.90
CA TYR A 147 10.29 -0.10 -11.99
C TYR A 147 8.95 -0.75 -12.36
N ASP A 148 9.01 -1.78 -13.21
CA ASP A 148 7.85 -2.53 -13.65
C ASP A 148 7.24 -3.41 -12.53
N ALA A 149 5.98 -3.82 -12.74
CA ALA A 149 5.16 -4.51 -11.74
C ALA A 149 5.78 -5.83 -11.25
N ARG A 150 6.56 -6.52 -12.09
CA ARG A 150 7.19 -7.80 -11.74
C ARG A 150 8.20 -7.67 -10.59
N HIS A 151 8.74 -6.48 -10.33
CA HIS A 151 9.71 -6.27 -9.26
C HIS A 151 9.06 -5.94 -7.90
N VAL A 152 7.86 -5.37 -7.91
CA VAL A 152 7.20 -4.82 -6.73
C VAL A 152 6.94 -5.83 -5.61
N PRO A 153 6.51 -7.08 -5.86
CA PRO A 153 6.39 -8.07 -4.78
C PRO A 153 7.71 -8.28 -4.02
N GLY A 154 8.84 -8.21 -4.74
CA GLY A 154 10.17 -8.26 -4.18
C GLY A 154 10.52 -7.03 -3.33
N PHE A 155 10.06 -5.85 -3.73
CA PHE A 155 10.25 -4.60 -3.00
C PHE A 155 9.40 -4.54 -1.73
N VAL A 156 8.12 -4.88 -1.80
CA VAL A 156 7.22 -4.96 -0.63
C VAL A 156 7.81 -5.94 0.41
N SER A 157 8.33 -7.09 -0.03
CA SER A 157 8.93 -8.06 0.89
C SER A 157 10.21 -7.59 1.61
N ARG A 158 10.88 -6.55 1.08
CA ARG A 158 12.10 -5.94 1.61
C ARG A 158 11.83 -4.68 2.43
N TYR A 159 10.66 -4.06 2.24
CA TYR A 159 10.28 -2.85 2.94
C TYR A 159 10.30 -3.11 4.44
N LYS A 160 11.12 -2.37 5.19
CA LYS A 160 11.26 -2.58 6.63
C LYS A 160 11.67 -1.30 7.30
N MET A 161 11.02 -0.94 8.40
CA MET A 161 11.45 0.18 9.24
C MET A 161 12.22 -0.37 10.45
N THR A 162 13.43 0.10 10.65
CA THR A 162 14.37 -0.31 11.71
C THR A 162 14.80 0.83 12.62
N LEU A 163 14.27 2.02 12.37
CA LEU A 163 14.47 3.20 13.19
C LEU A 163 14.01 2.96 14.65
N LYS A 164 14.75 3.56 15.59
CA LYS A 164 14.57 3.36 17.03
C LYS A 164 13.95 4.56 17.75
N ASP A 165 13.25 5.42 17.01
CA ASP A 165 12.53 6.55 17.58
C ASP A 165 11.26 6.07 18.30
N PRO A 166 11.13 6.22 19.63
CA PRO A 166 10.01 5.64 20.38
C PRO A 166 8.64 6.23 20.04
N TYR A 167 8.59 7.46 19.52
CA TYR A 167 7.36 8.03 19.01
C TYR A 167 7.06 7.34 17.67
N TRP A 168 7.79 7.70 16.63
CA TRP A 168 7.46 7.32 15.26
C TRP A 168 7.48 5.81 15.00
N GLN A 169 8.16 5.00 15.83
CA GLN A 169 8.18 3.56 15.68
C GLN A 169 6.78 2.92 15.69
N ILE A 170 5.79 3.51 16.37
CA ILE A 170 4.42 2.98 16.33
C ILE A 170 3.82 3.13 14.92
N LEU A 171 4.04 4.28 14.29
CA LEU A 171 3.61 4.55 12.92
C LEU A 171 4.42 3.72 11.90
N ASP A 172 5.73 3.57 12.14
CA ASP A 172 6.61 2.72 11.34
C ASP A 172 6.10 1.27 11.28
N GLN A 173 5.68 0.71 12.42
CA GLN A 173 5.10 -0.63 12.51
C GLN A 173 3.75 -0.73 11.79
N TRP A 174 2.92 0.31 11.90
CA TRP A 174 1.63 0.38 11.23
C TRP A 174 1.79 0.42 9.71
N VAL A 175 2.61 1.33 9.17
CA VAL A 175 2.86 1.46 7.72
C VAL A 175 3.49 0.19 7.16
N GLU A 176 4.56 -0.33 7.78
CA GLU A 176 5.18 -1.59 7.35
C GLU A 176 4.17 -2.74 7.37
N GLY A 177 3.32 -2.80 8.40
CA GLY A 177 2.26 -3.78 8.52
C GLY A 177 1.27 -3.71 7.37
N MET A 178 0.77 -2.51 7.05
CA MET A 178 -0.18 -2.29 5.96
C MET A 178 0.38 -2.76 4.61
N LEU A 179 1.63 -2.42 4.29
CA LEU A 179 2.27 -2.86 3.05
C LEU A 179 2.36 -4.38 2.94
N HIS A 180 2.67 -5.07 4.03
CA HIS A 180 2.76 -6.53 4.02
C HIS A 180 1.41 -7.23 4.02
N LEU A 181 0.43 -6.69 4.75
CA LEU A 181 -0.91 -7.25 4.84
C LEU A 181 -1.68 -7.13 3.52
N PHE A 182 -1.46 -6.05 2.78
CA PHE A 182 -2.07 -5.77 1.48
C PHE A 182 -1.12 -6.04 0.30
N ALA A 183 -0.04 -6.80 0.50
CA ALA A 183 0.91 -7.11 -0.56
C ALA A 183 0.27 -7.71 -1.83
N PRO A 184 -0.77 -8.59 -1.78
CA PRO A 184 -1.46 -9.06 -2.98
C PRO A 184 -2.13 -7.92 -3.77
N GLN A 185 -2.80 -7.00 -3.09
CA GLN A 185 -3.44 -5.84 -3.69
C GLN A 185 -2.41 -4.90 -4.30
N ILE A 186 -1.30 -4.62 -3.61
CA ILE A 186 -0.21 -3.77 -4.13
C ILE A 186 0.37 -4.38 -5.41
N ALA A 187 0.62 -5.70 -5.42
CA ALA A 187 1.10 -6.37 -6.62
C ALA A 187 0.11 -6.23 -7.80
N TRP A 188 -1.20 -6.37 -7.52
CA TRP A 188 -2.24 -6.20 -8.53
C TRP A 188 -2.33 -4.75 -9.04
N LEU A 189 -2.25 -3.76 -8.15
CA LEU A 189 -2.26 -2.34 -8.52
C LEU A 189 -1.14 -2.04 -9.51
N HIS A 190 0.08 -2.48 -9.26
CA HIS A 190 1.18 -2.26 -10.19
C HIS A 190 0.98 -2.94 -11.54
N GLN A 191 0.35 -4.12 -11.60
CA GLN A 191 -0.04 -4.73 -12.88
C GLN A 191 -1.06 -3.88 -13.62
N GLN A 192 -2.07 -3.33 -12.92
CA GLN A 192 -3.04 -2.43 -13.54
C GLN A 192 -2.39 -1.12 -14.01
N ARG A 193 -1.49 -0.55 -13.21
CA ARG A 193 -0.71 0.64 -13.55
C ARG A 193 0.04 0.45 -14.87
N ASP A 194 0.76 -0.66 -15.00
CA ASP A 194 1.54 -0.96 -16.20
C ASP A 194 0.61 -1.19 -17.41
N ASN A 195 -0.51 -1.92 -17.25
CA ASN A 195 -1.51 -2.12 -18.31
C ASN A 195 -2.14 -0.80 -18.79
N ILE A 196 -2.47 0.11 -17.87
CA ILE A 196 -3.08 1.41 -18.17
C ILE A 196 -2.08 2.28 -18.94
N LEU A 197 -0.81 2.27 -18.55
CA LEU A 197 0.24 2.98 -19.28
C LEU A 197 0.45 2.42 -20.68
N GLU A 198 0.41 1.09 -20.86
CA GLU A 198 0.47 0.48 -22.19
C GLU A 198 -0.72 0.89 -23.07
N GLN A 199 -1.93 0.91 -22.51
CA GLN A 199 -3.11 1.33 -23.23
C GLN A 199 -3.08 2.83 -23.57
N TYR A 200 -2.58 3.66 -22.65
CA TYR A 200 -2.40 5.08 -22.88
C TYR A 200 -1.43 5.33 -24.03
N LYS A 201 -0.27 4.64 -24.06
CA LYS A 201 0.71 4.74 -25.16
C LYS A 201 0.13 4.39 -26.53
N LYS A 202 -0.80 3.42 -26.59
CA LYS A 202 -1.47 3.03 -27.85
C LYS A 202 -2.44 4.11 -28.35
N THR A 203 -3.09 4.81 -27.43
CA THR A 203 -4.10 5.84 -27.74
C THR A 203 -3.49 7.24 -27.91
N HIS A 204 -2.30 7.47 -27.36
CA HIS A 204 -1.57 8.75 -27.40
C HIS A 204 -0.13 8.56 -27.91
N PRO A 205 0.07 8.11 -29.16
CA PRO A 205 1.40 7.88 -29.71
C PRO A 205 2.23 9.16 -29.70
N GLY A 206 3.51 9.03 -29.33
CA GLY A 206 4.45 10.17 -29.26
C GLY A 206 4.38 10.98 -27.97
N GLN A 207 3.39 10.76 -27.10
CA GLN A 207 3.36 11.36 -25.77
C GLN A 207 4.09 10.48 -24.74
N ASN A 208 4.75 11.12 -23.77
CA ASN A 208 5.37 10.40 -22.67
C ASN A 208 4.31 10.05 -21.60
N ALA A 209 3.81 8.81 -21.62
CA ALA A 209 2.80 8.35 -20.67
C ALA A 209 3.22 8.49 -19.19
N TYR A 210 4.53 8.45 -18.89
CA TYR A 210 5.08 8.60 -17.54
C TYR A 210 5.12 10.07 -17.07
N GLU A 211 4.82 11.00 -17.97
CA GLU A 211 4.79 12.44 -17.70
C GLU A 211 3.43 13.06 -18.08
N SER A 212 2.41 12.22 -18.32
CA SER A 212 1.08 12.70 -18.65
C SER A 212 0.31 13.10 -17.41
N HIS A 213 -0.12 14.37 -17.37
CA HIS A 213 -0.99 14.91 -16.33
C HIS A 213 -2.42 14.34 -16.37
N ASP A 214 -2.83 13.69 -17.46
CA ASP A 214 -4.11 12.97 -17.55
C ASP A 214 -4.11 11.68 -16.71
N LEU A 215 -2.92 11.23 -16.32
CA LEU A 215 -2.68 10.05 -15.51
C LEU A 215 -2.04 10.48 -14.19
N GLU A 216 -2.81 11.07 -13.27
CA GLU A 216 -2.32 11.42 -11.93
C GLU A 216 -2.32 10.18 -11.01
N GLU A 217 -3.51 9.66 -10.71
CA GLU A 217 -3.72 8.36 -10.08
C GLU A 217 -3.95 7.30 -11.16
N VAL A 218 -3.01 6.36 -11.30
CA VAL A 218 -3.00 5.41 -12.42
C VAL A 218 -3.82 4.17 -12.10
N SER A 219 -3.81 3.69 -10.85
CA SER A 219 -4.57 2.50 -10.45
C SER A 219 -4.97 2.60 -8.99
N GLN A 220 -6.14 2.05 -8.63
CA GLN A 220 -6.64 2.09 -7.26
C GLN A 220 -7.51 0.87 -6.90
N ILE A 221 -7.62 0.60 -5.61
CA ILE A 221 -8.48 -0.44 -5.03
C ILE A 221 -8.95 -0.03 -3.64
N ALA A 222 -10.25 -0.17 -3.38
CA ALA A 222 -10.79 -0.02 -2.02
C ALA A 222 -10.27 -1.14 -1.12
N ILE A 223 -10.00 -0.84 0.15
CA ILE A 223 -9.54 -1.81 1.14
C ILE A 223 -10.38 -1.72 2.40
N ASP A 224 -10.52 -2.86 3.08
CA ASP A 224 -11.10 -2.96 4.41
C ASP A 224 -10.18 -3.82 5.25
N LEU A 225 -9.66 -3.26 6.35
CA LEU A 225 -8.72 -3.94 7.24
C LEU A 225 -9.36 -5.16 7.92
N GLN A 226 -10.63 -5.06 8.33
CA GLN A 226 -11.32 -6.15 9.01
C GLN A 226 -11.61 -7.29 8.04
N ALA A 227 -12.10 -6.98 6.84
CA ALA A 227 -12.35 -7.97 5.80
C ALA A 227 -11.05 -8.69 5.38
N GLN A 228 -9.94 -7.95 5.28
CA GLN A 228 -8.63 -8.53 4.96
C GLN A 228 -8.15 -9.50 6.06
N ILE A 229 -8.35 -9.16 7.33
CA ILE A 229 -8.01 -10.04 8.45
C ILE A 229 -8.94 -11.26 8.49
N GLN A 230 -10.24 -11.07 8.26
CA GLN A 230 -11.22 -12.15 8.22
C GLN A 230 -10.87 -13.18 7.14
N TRP A 231 -10.52 -12.72 5.93
CA TRP A 231 -10.03 -13.61 4.86
C TRP A 231 -8.80 -14.42 5.28
N LEU A 232 -7.85 -13.80 6.02
CA LEU A 232 -6.71 -14.55 6.55
C LEU A 232 -7.12 -15.60 7.57
N LEU A 233 -8.15 -15.39 8.38
CA LEU A 233 -8.62 -16.37 9.35
C LEU A 233 -9.40 -17.51 8.67
N GLU A 234 -10.27 -17.19 7.72
CA GLU A 234 -11.15 -18.14 7.04
C GLU A 234 -10.46 -19.00 5.98
N SER A 235 -9.30 -18.60 5.49
CA SER A 235 -8.53 -19.35 4.48
C SER A 235 -8.04 -20.74 4.93
N ASP A 236 -8.31 -21.16 6.17
CA ASP A 236 -8.11 -22.54 6.66
C ASP A 236 -9.36 -23.43 6.53
N MET A 237 -10.52 -22.87 6.21
CA MET A 237 -11.75 -23.65 6.08
C MET A 237 -11.84 -24.24 4.67
N GLU A 238 -11.41 -25.50 4.53
CA GLU A 238 -11.92 -26.37 3.47
C GLU A 238 -13.45 -26.28 3.48
N PRO A 239 -14.12 -26.20 2.31
CA PRO A 239 -15.57 -26.26 2.28
C PRO A 239 -15.97 -27.60 2.90
N VAL A 240 -16.64 -27.57 4.06
CA VAL A 240 -17.25 -28.77 4.63
C VAL A 240 -18.23 -29.27 3.59
N ALA A 241 -17.83 -30.31 2.86
CA ALA A 241 -18.70 -31.01 1.94
C ALA A 241 -19.90 -31.47 2.76
N ARG A 242 -21.07 -30.84 2.54
CA ARG A 242 -22.34 -31.35 3.06
C ARG A 242 -22.49 -32.76 2.48
N HIS A 243 -22.20 -33.77 3.31
CA HIS A 243 -22.60 -35.13 3.02
C HIS A 243 -24.10 -35.18 3.23
N ASP A 244 -24.85 -34.82 2.18
CA ASP A 244 -26.23 -35.27 2.06
C ASP A 244 -26.19 -36.79 1.91
N LYS A 245 -26.35 -37.50 3.03
CA LYS A 245 -26.65 -38.93 2.99
C LYS A 245 -27.98 -39.09 2.26
N PRO A 246 -28.07 -39.94 1.23
CA PRO A 246 -29.37 -40.30 0.68
C PRO A 246 -30.18 -41.01 1.77
N GLN A 247 -31.37 -40.49 2.07
CA GLN A 247 -32.37 -41.22 2.84
C GLN A 247 -32.77 -42.46 2.02
N SER A 248 -32.21 -43.62 2.35
CA SER A 248 -32.78 -44.89 1.91
C SER A 248 -34.04 -45.14 2.73
N ALA A 249 -35.19 -44.90 2.12
CA ALA A 249 -36.48 -45.37 2.60
C ALA A 249 -36.51 -46.90 2.50
N HIS A 250 -36.59 -47.57 3.65
CA HIS A 250 -37.07 -48.95 3.75
C HIS A 250 -38.11 -48.99 4.87
N PHE A 251 -39.37 -49.03 4.45
CA PHE A 251 -40.49 -49.51 5.24
C PHE A 251 -40.79 -50.96 4.80
N PRO A 252 -41.03 -51.89 5.72
CA PRO A 252 -42.12 -52.85 5.57
C PRO A 252 -43.47 -52.22 5.96
#